data_AF-A0A0D2EQN0-F1
#
_entry.id   AF-A0A0D2EQN0-F1
#
_cell.length_a   1.000
_cell.length_b   1.000
_cell.length_c   1.000
_cell.angle_alpha   90.00
_cell.angle_beta   90.00
_cell.angle_gamma   90.00
#
_symmetry.space_group_name_H-M   'P 1'
#
loop_
_entity.id
_entity.type
_entity.pdbx_description
1 polymer ?
#
loop_
_entity_poly.entity_id
_entity_poly.type
_entity_poly.pdbx_seq_one_letter_code
_entity_poly.pdbx_strand_id
1 'polypeptide(L)'
;MADIFQDCDRFLLVLIDGDSMPFLDEFLPRSIEGGEDAGKHLRSAVLDYYKTNAKFHADDRIIIRVYANVRGLGRTYKAAKIIPEESIFDQFITGFNKSHPLSDYIDAGAHKEAADSKMKANFELFYRNRHCQHIMFGGSADSSYAGFLGPYTLPGTINDRITMIEGSPFPYDLRKVAQGFQQVSLETIFRATKIQVANGSQVVAGVKRPAAESLMPSRERQAPVTSLTSSDGKSRQAALSLTPSPVIYQNQYGQRLDIPLHPDKDYLKFLYEKNSRLCNNFYLRGHCPYGANCEWDHSQKLSQAQLDTFRYKARTSNCRNPFCTDPTCCLGHMCPRGNTCNIAQCKFLPEMHNIDVSHVFQYNTETKERKELKPS
;
A
#
# COMPACT_ATOMS: atom_id res chain seq x y z
N MET A 1 11.59 -37.16 -10.34
CA MET A 1 12.33 -35.90 -10.51
C MET A 1 12.36 -35.22 -9.16
N ALA A 2 13.46 -35.36 -8.44
CA ALA A 2 13.68 -34.67 -7.17
C ALA A 2 13.86 -33.17 -7.45
N ASP A 3 13.32 -32.34 -6.55
CA ASP A 3 13.18 -30.89 -6.64
C ASP A 3 14.50 -30.16 -6.97
N ILE A 4 14.57 -29.57 -8.16
CA ILE A 4 15.61 -28.62 -8.56
C ILE A 4 15.34 -27.21 -7.96
N PHE A 5 14.27 -27.05 -7.17
CA PHE A 5 13.88 -25.77 -6.54
C PHE A 5 14.37 -25.59 -5.09
N GLN A 6 15.15 -26.53 -4.56
CA GLN A 6 15.50 -26.56 -3.13
C GLN A 6 16.60 -25.54 -2.75
N ASP A 7 17.12 -24.76 -3.70
CA ASP A 7 18.26 -23.86 -3.53
C ASP A 7 17.90 -22.36 -3.73
N CYS A 8 16.66 -21.98 -3.41
CA CYS A 8 16.26 -20.58 -3.46
C CYS A 8 16.47 -19.89 -2.11
N ASP A 9 17.10 -18.70 -2.09
CA ASP A 9 17.33 -17.88 -0.89
C ASP A 9 16.02 -17.51 -0.18
N ARG A 10 15.53 -18.39 0.70
CA ARG A 10 14.38 -18.16 1.56
C ARG A 10 14.74 -17.14 2.64
N PHE A 11 13.77 -16.31 3.02
CA PHE A 11 14.01 -15.32 4.05
C PHE A 11 12.78 -14.93 4.86
N LEU A 12 13.04 -14.40 6.05
CA LEU A 12 12.09 -13.68 6.90
C LEU A 12 12.32 -12.19 6.72
N LEU A 13 11.24 -11.43 6.66
CA LEU A 13 11.30 -9.98 6.63
C LEU A 13 10.80 -9.42 7.96
N VAL A 14 11.64 -8.61 8.60
CA VAL A 14 11.30 -7.86 9.81
C VAL A 14 11.20 -6.38 9.42
N LEU A 15 10.01 -5.82 9.50
CA LEU A 15 9.72 -4.42 9.23
C LEU A 15 9.39 -3.73 10.54
N ILE A 16 10.17 -2.70 10.90
CA ILE A 16 9.98 -1.94 12.13
C ILE A 16 9.80 -0.46 11.78
N ASP A 17 8.73 0.13 12.27
CA ASP A 17 8.55 1.58 12.36
C ASP A 17 9.23 2.06 13.64
N GLY A 18 10.43 2.61 13.51
CA GLY A 18 11.26 3.05 14.63
C GLY A 18 10.69 4.26 15.38
N ASP A 19 9.82 5.06 14.75
CA ASP A 19 9.11 6.15 15.45
C ASP A 19 8.05 5.59 16.42
N SER A 20 7.47 4.44 16.07
CA SER A 20 6.45 3.73 16.87
C SER A 20 7.01 2.63 17.77
N MET A 21 8.23 2.16 17.50
CA MET A 21 8.91 1.04 18.18
C MET A 21 10.29 1.48 18.71
N PRO A 22 10.35 2.37 19.71
CA PRO A 22 11.64 2.83 20.24
C PRO A 22 12.38 1.70 20.95
N PHE A 23 13.70 1.64 20.74
CA PHE A 23 14.59 0.69 21.44
C PHE A 23 14.69 1.04 22.93
N LEU A 24 15.05 0.05 23.76
CA LEU A 24 15.31 0.26 25.19
C LEU A 24 16.43 1.27 25.43
N ASP A 25 16.24 2.11 26.45
CA ASP A 25 17.13 3.23 26.76
C ASP A 25 18.58 2.80 27.01
N GLU A 26 18.81 1.61 27.54
CA GLU A 26 20.15 1.08 27.83
C GLU A 26 21.04 0.91 26.59
N PHE A 27 20.46 0.75 25.40
CA PHE A 27 21.24 0.65 24.17
C PHE A 27 21.71 2.03 23.68
N LEU A 28 20.94 3.09 23.89
CA LEU A 28 21.16 4.36 23.20
C LEU A 28 22.44 5.11 23.67
N PRO A 29 22.72 5.28 24.98
CA PRO A 29 23.92 5.97 25.47
C PRO A 29 25.24 5.31 25.06
N ARG A 30 25.22 4.01 24.72
CA ARG A 30 26.39 3.25 24.28
C ARG A 30 26.74 3.46 22.81
N SER A 31 26.04 4.37 22.13
CA SER A 31 26.30 4.80 20.75
C SER A 31 26.52 3.60 19.80
N ILE A 32 27.68 3.49 19.15
CA ILE A 32 27.98 2.44 18.15
C ILE A 32 27.84 1.04 18.74
N GLU A 33 28.41 0.77 19.93
CA GLU A 33 28.32 -0.56 20.54
C GLU A 33 26.89 -0.93 20.90
N GLY A 34 26.13 0.05 21.42
CA GLY A 34 24.72 -0.14 21.75
C GLY A 34 23.85 -0.43 20.54
N GLY A 35 24.13 0.23 19.42
CA GLY A 35 23.48 -0.05 18.13
C GLY A 35 23.78 -1.44 17.61
N GLU A 36 25.04 -1.84 17.66
CA GLU A 36 25.48 -3.17 17.20
C GLU A 36 24.84 -4.28 18.04
N ASP A 37 24.84 -4.12 19.37
CA ASP A 37 24.20 -5.05 20.31
C ASP A 37 22.69 -5.12 20.10
N ALA A 38 22.00 -3.97 19.93
CA ALA A 38 20.57 -3.93 19.66
C ALA A 38 20.20 -4.68 18.37
N GLY A 39 20.99 -4.51 17.31
CA GLY A 39 20.80 -5.22 16.04
C GLY A 39 21.01 -6.74 16.16
N LYS A 40 22.08 -7.18 16.85
CA LYS A 40 22.34 -8.60 17.11
C LYS A 40 21.27 -9.23 17.99
N HIS A 41 20.83 -8.52 19.03
CA HIS A 41 19.80 -8.97 19.95
C HIS A 41 18.45 -9.10 19.23
N LEU A 42 18.05 -8.10 18.45
CA LEU A 42 16.83 -8.17 17.63
C LEU A 42 16.85 -9.37 16.68
N ARG A 43 17.96 -9.58 15.97
CA ARG A 43 18.12 -10.72 15.06
C ARG A 43 18.01 -12.06 15.79
N SER A 44 18.65 -12.19 16.94
CA SER A 44 18.62 -13.42 17.75
C SER A 44 17.21 -13.70 18.28
N ALA A 45 16.53 -12.68 18.81
CA ALA A 45 15.16 -12.83 19.32
C ALA A 45 14.16 -13.18 18.20
N VAL A 46 14.31 -12.60 17.02
CA VAL A 46 13.52 -12.98 15.83
C VAL A 46 13.76 -14.44 15.45
N LEU A 47 15.03 -14.87 15.42
CA LEU A 47 15.37 -16.26 15.11
C LEU A 47 14.79 -17.23 16.15
N ASP A 48 14.95 -16.93 17.43
CA ASP A 48 14.47 -17.79 18.52
C ASP A 48 12.94 -17.89 18.55
N TYR A 49 12.24 -16.79 18.28
CA TYR A 49 10.80 -16.82 18.05
C TYR A 49 10.44 -17.67 16.82
N TYR A 50 11.11 -17.46 15.68
CA TYR A 50 10.72 -18.13 14.45
C TYR A 50 11.07 -19.62 14.43
N LYS A 51 12.05 -20.08 15.24
CA LYS A 51 12.33 -21.52 15.45
C LYS A 51 11.12 -22.30 15.94
N THR A 52 10.15 -21.65 16.61
CA THR A 52 8.92 -22.31 17.07
C THR A 52 7.87 -22.43 15.97
N ASN A 53 8.08 -21.81 14.79
CA ASN A 53 7.16 -21.88 13.67
C ASN A 53 7.34 -23.20 12.90
N ALA A 54 6.25 -23.86 12.53
CA ALA A 54 6.28 -25.11 11.77
C ALA A 54 6.95 -25.01 10.38
N LYS A 55 7.06 -23.79 9.83
CA LYS A 55 7.71 -23.52 8.53
C LYS A 55 9.20 -23.15 8.66
N PHE A 56 9.77 -23.18 9.87
CA PHE A 56 11.16 -22.86 10.13
C PHE A 56 12.12 -23.71 9.29
N HIS A 57 13.13 -23.05 8.72
CA HIS A 57 14.27 -23.71 8.08
C HIS A 57 15.57 -23.03 8.54
N ALA A 58 16.60 -23.82 8.85
CA ALA A 58 17.84 -23.29 9.43
C ALA A 58 18.55 -22.29 8.50
N ASP A 59 18.42 -22.48 7.19
CA ASP A 59 19.02 -21.60 6.16
C ASP A 59 18.16 -20.37 5.82
N ASP A 60 17.01 -20.17 6.47
CA ASP A 60 16.19 -18.97 6.25
C ASP A 60 17.00 -17.72 6.65
N ARG A 61 17.25 -16.85 5.67
CA ARG A 61 17.92 -15.56 5.93
C ARG A 61 16.98 -14.61 6.66
N ILE A 62 17.50 -13.71 7.48
CA ILE A 62 16.69 -12.69 8.15
C ILE A 62 17.05 -11.31 7.58
N ILE A 63 16.06 -10.61 7.04
CA ILE A 63 16.18 -9.23 6.59
C ILE A 63 15.49 -8.34 7.61
N ILE A 64 16.20 -7.38 8.17
CA ILE A 64 15.66 -6.43 9.16
C ILE A 64 15.73 -5.03 8.58
N ARG A 65 14.60 -4.33 8.56
CA ARG A 65 14.51 -2.94 8.11
C ARG A 65 13.76 -2.12 9.14
N VAL A 66 14.47 -1.18 9.75
CA VAL A 66 13.92 -0.17 10.64
C VAL A 66 13.81 1.14 9.86
N TYR A 67 12.60 1.70 9.77
CA TYR A 67 12.36 2.99 9.15
C TYR A 67 11.95 4.00 10.22
N ALA A 68 12.59 5.16 10.25
CA ALA A 68 12.19 6.24 11.15
C ALA A 68 12.53 7.61 10.55
N ASN A 69 11.89 8.66 11.05
CA ASN A 69 12.41 10.02 10.93
C ASN A 69 13.61 10.18 11.87
N VAL A 70 14.81 9.85 11.39
CA VAL A 70 16.02 9.77 12.23
C VAL A 70 16.29 11.07 12.99
N ARG A 71 16.19 12.21 12.29
CA ARG A 71 16.38 13.53 12.93
C ARG A 71 15.32 13.83 13.98
N GLY A 72 14.05 13.54 13.69
CA GLY A 72 12.95 13.76 14.63
C GLY A 72 13.07 12.88 15.88
N LEU A 73 13.43 11.62 15.68
CA LEU A 73 13.56 10.65 16.76
C LEU A 73 14.80 10.93 17.63
N GLY A 74 15.94 11.32 17.03
CA GLY A 74 17.13 11.76 17.78
C GLY A 74 16.83 12.96 18.70
N ARG A 75 16.08 13.96 18.22
CA ARG A 75 15.61 15.09 19.04
C ARG A 75 14.72 14.63 20.19
N THR A 76 13.85 13.66 19.93
CA THR A 76 12.95 13.08 20.94
C THR A 76 13.75 12.39 22.05
N TYR A 77 14.74 11.56 21.71
CA TYR A 77 15.62 10.92 22.69
C TYR A 77 16.42 11.93 23.52
N LYS A 78 16.95 12.98 22.88
CA LYS A 78 17.66 14.06 23.59
C LYS A 78 16.74 14.82 24.54
N ALA A 79 15.56 15.22 24.09
CA ALA A 79 14.60 15.95 24.91
C ALA A 79 14.09 15.12 26.10
N ALA A 80 13.98 13.80 25.93
CA ALA A 80 13.66 12.85 27.00
C ALA A 80 14.83 12.56 27.95
N LYS A 81 16.01 13.17 27.73
CA LYS A 81 17.24 12.94 28.49
C LYS A 81 17.73 11.48 28.46
N ILE A 82 17.37 10.74 27.41
CA ILE A 82 17.85 9.37 27.18
C ILE A 82 19.27 9.42 26.61
N ILE A 83 19.55 10.39 25.73
CA ILE A 83 20.89 10.68 25.21
C ILE A 83 21.27 12.14 25.47
N PRO A 84 22.56 12.46 25.65
CA PRO A 84 23.00 13.84 25.89
C PRO A 84 22.94 14.72 24.63
N GLU A 85 23.14 14.12 23.45
CA GLU A 85 23.19 14.82 22.16
C GLU A 85 22.69 13.94 21.01
N GLU A 86 22.22 14.57 19.92
CA GLU A 86 21.61 13.87 18.77
C GLU A 86 22.61 12.98 18.00
N SER A 87 23.90 13.34 17.99
CA SER A 87 24.98 12.58 17.34
C SER A 87 25.16 11.17 17.92
N ILE A 88 24.78 10.95 19.18
CA ILE A 88 24.78 9.61 19.80
C ILE A 88 23.80 8.68 19.08
N PHE A 89 22.66 9.21 18.61
CA PHE A 89 21.69 8.43 17.87
C PHE A 89 22.18 8.10 16.44
N ASP A 90 22.88 9.02 15.78
CA ASP A 90 23.51 8.75 14.48
C ASP A 90 24.59 7.65 14.60
N GLN A 91 25.35 7.66 15.69
CA GLN A 91 26.33 6.61 16.01
C GLN A 91 25.66 5.27 16.35
N PHE A 92 24.56 5.30 17.09
CA PHE A 92 23.73 4.12 17.33
C PHE A 92 23.24 3.49 16.02
N ILE A 93 22.72 4.30 15.09
CA ILE A 93 22.32 3.82 13.75
C ILE A 93 23.50 3.21 13.00
N THR A 94 24.68 3.84 13.09
CA THR A 94 25.91 3.31 12.49
C THR A 94 26.27 1.94 13.06
N GLY A 95 26.14 1.75 14.37
CA GLY A 95 26.32 0.45 15.03
C GLY A 95 25.30 -0.59 14.58
N PHE A 96 24.02 -0.21 14.55
CA PHE A 96 22.94 -1.09 14.12
C PHE A 96 23.15 -1.61 12.70
N ASN A 97 23.52 -0.73 11.76
CA ASN A 97 23.78 -1.10 10.37
C ASN A 97 25.01 -2.01 10.20
N LYS A 98 25.96 -1.97 11.15
CA LYS A 98 27.12 -2.87 11.18
C LYS A 98 26.81 -4.23 11.79
N SER A 99 25.71 -4.37 12.54
CA SER A 99 25.37 -5.60 13.26
C SER A 99 25.23 -6.83 12.36
N HIS A 100 24.75 -6.64 11.12
CA HIS A 100 24.64 -7.71 10.12
C HIS A 100 24.45 -7.12 8.71
N PRO A 101 24.99 -7.74 7.64
CA PRO A 101 24.81 -7.30 6.24
C PRO A 101 23.37 -7.22 5.69
N LEU A 102 22.36 -7.60 6.49
CA LEU A 102 20.94 -7.62 6.12
C LEU A 102 20.08 -6.93 7.20
N SER A 103 20.71 -6.08 8.00
CA SER A 103 20.06 -5.27 9.03
C SER A 103 20.30 -3.81 8.71
N ASP A 104 19.22 -3.11 8.38
CA ASP A 104 19.26 -1.71 7.97
C ASP A 104 18.37 -0.86 8.87
N TYR A 105 18.92 0.24 9.37
CA TYR A 105 18.22 1.36 9.99
C TYR A 105 18.29 2.53 9.02
N ILE A 106 17.13 2.91 8.50
CA ILE A 106 16.97 3.76 7.33
C ILE A 106 16.26 5.04 7.72
N ASP A 107 16.88 6.18 7.41
CA ASP A 107 16.20 7.47 7.50
C ASP A 107 15.09 7.56 6.44
N ALA A 108 13.85 7.62 6.90
CA ALA A 108 12.70 7.80 6.05
C ALA A 108 12.49 9.27 5.65
N GLY A 109 13.18 10.20 6.33
CA GLY A 109 13.01 11.63 6.17
C GLY A 109 11.93 12.20 7.09
N ALA A 110 11.85 13.54 7.14
CA ALA A 110 11.01 14.27 8.07
C ALA A 110 9.55 14.49 7.60
N HIS A 111 9.17 13.97 6.43
CA HIS A 111 7.81 14.10 5.95
C HIS A 111 6.87 13.22 6.76
N LYS A 112 5.67 13.74 7.01
CA LYS A 112 4.60 12.98 7.65
C LYS A 112 4.34 11.71 6.82
N GLU A 113 4.23 10.56 7.49
CA GLU A 113 3.94 9.25 6.89
C GLU A 113 5.07 8.68 5.99
N ALA A 114 6.28 9.25 6.04
CA ALA A 114 7.39 8.78 5.23
C ALA A 114 7.83 7.35 5.61
N ALA A 115 7.96 7.05 6.91
CA ALA A 115 8.24 5.70 7.40
C ALA A 115 7.10 4.75 7.02
N ASP A 116 5.85 5.13 7.27
CA ASP A 116 4.65 4.34 6.97
C ASP A 116 4.58 3.95 5.49
N SER A 117 4.88 4.89 4.58
CA SER A 117 4.86 4.64 3.14
C SER A 117 5.86 3.56 2.73
N LYS A 118 7.08 3.58 3.31
CA LYS A 118 8.12 2.56 3.09
C LYS A 118 7.72 1.22 3.71
N MET A 119 7.19 1.23 4.94
CA MET A 119 6.67 0.05 5.62
C MET A 119 5.60 -0.65 4.79
N LYS A 120 4.58 0.09 4.34
CA LYS A 120 3.45 -0.43 3.56
C LYS A 120 3.89 -0.99 2.21
N ALA A 121 4.73 -0.27 1.48
CA ALA A 121 5.23 -0.73 0.17
C ALA A 121 6.11 -1.97 0.27
N ASN A 122 7.02 -2.05 1.26
CA ASN A 122 7.86 -3.23 1.45
C ASN A 122 7.02 -4.43 1.89
N PHE A 123 6.07 -4.22 2.80
CA PHE A 123 5.15 -5.27 3.21
C PHE A 123 4.38 -5.83 2.01
N GLU A 124 3.76 -4.98 1.18
CA GLU A 124 3.01 -5.40 -0.01
C GLU A 124 3.85 -6.19 -1.02
N LEU A 125 5.08 -5.73 -1.26
CA LEU A 125 6.02 -6.37 -2.18
C LEU A 125 6.38 -7.78 -1.69
N PHE A 126 6.78 -7.89 -0.43
CA PHE A 126 7.31 -9.15 0.10
C PHE A 126 6.23 -10.13 0.55
N TYR A 127 5.03 -9.66 0.88
CA TYR A 127 3.92 -10.54 1.24
C TYR A 127 3.55 -11.52 0.11
N ARG A 128 3.70 -11.08 -1.16
CA ARG A 128 3.45 -11.91 -2.34
C ARG A 128 4.70 -12.65 -2.84
N ASN A 129 5.87 -12.36 -2.27
CA ASN A 129 7.12 -12.99 -2.67
C ASN A 129 7.19 -14.43 -2.13
N ARG A 130 7.38 -15.41 -3.01
CA ARG A 130 7.42 -16.84 -2.63
C ARG A 130 8.65 -17.22 -1.79
N HIS A 131 9.73 -16.43 -1.86
CA HIS A 131 10.92 -16.62 -1.05
C HIS A 131 10.78 -16.01 0.35
N CYS A 132 9.93 -14.99 0.51
CA CYS A 132 9.60 -14.43 1.81
C CYS A 132 8.65 -15.36 2.57
N GLN A 133 9.19 -16.13 3.51
CA GLN A 133 8.42 -17.15 4.24
C GLN A 133 7.54 -16.55 5.34
N HIS A 134 7.98 -15.43 5.93
CA HIS A 134 7.30 -14.81 7.06
C HIS A 134 7.58 -13.30 7.12
N ILE A 135 6.60 -12.53 7.57
CA ILE A 135 6.75 -11.10 7.85
C ILE A 135 6.49 -10.82 9.33
N MET A 136 7.48 -10.25 10.02
CA MET A 136 7.30 -9.68 11.34
C MET A 136 7.15 -8.16 11.22
N PHE A 137 6.07 -7.61 11.75
CA PHE A 137 5.69 -6.21 11.57
C PHE A 137 5.59 -5.49 12.91
N GLY A 138 6.53 -4.58 13.19
CA GLY A 138 6.53 -3.70 14.35
C GLY A 138 6.05 -2.31 13.99
N GLY A 139 4.82 -1.96 14.36
CA GLY A 139 4.23 -0.63 14.18
C GLY A 139 3.21 -0.34 15.26
N SER A 140 3.47 -0.84 16.48
CA SER A 140 2.45 -1.06 17.52
C SER A 140 1.72 0.21 17.96
N ALA A 141 2.38 1.36 17.89
CA ALA A 141 1.89 2.60 18.49
C ALA A 141 1.16 3.54 17.51
N ASP A 142 1.00 3.13 16.24
CA ASP A 142 0.35 3.91 15.17
C ASP A 142 -0.91 3.22 14.62
N SER A 143 -2.07 3.85 14.87
CA SER A 143 -3.36 3.41 14.35
C SER A 143 -3.46 3.47 12.82
N SER A 144 -2.59 4.22 12.12
CA SER A 144 -2.64 4.37 10.67
C SER A 144 -2.45 3.03 9.92
N TYR A 145 -1.81 2.05 10.57
CA TYR A 145 -1.61 0.72 10.00
C TYR A 145 -2.86 -0.15 10.02
N ALA A 146 -3.88 0.16 10.85
CA ALA A 146 -5.07 -0.68 11.00
C ALA A 146 -5.80 -0.90 9.66
N GLY A 147 -6.08 0.19 8.94
CA GLY A 147 -6.74 0.12 7.63
C GLY A 147 -5.90 -0.58 6.56
N PHE A 148 -4.58 -0.53 6.69
CA PHE A 148 -3.65 -1.20 5.78
C PHE A 148 -3.53 -2.70 6.04
N LEU A 149 -3.48 -3.11 7.31
CA LEU A 149 -3.34 -4.51 7.71
C LEU A 149 -4.67 -5.27 7.63
N GLY A 150 -5.80 -4.58 7.74
CA GLY A 150 -7.15 -5.18 7.71
C GLY A 150 -7.37 -6.17 6.55
N PRO A 151 -7.05 -5.83 5.29
CA PRO A 151 -7.17 -6.73 4.15
C PRO A 151 -6.32 -8.02 4.21
N TYR A 152 -5.32 -8.09 5.11
CA TYR A 152 -4.48 -9.27 5.30
C TYR A 152 -4.98 -10.19 6.42
N THR A 153 -6.02 -9.79 7.14
CA THR A 153 -6.69 -10.68 8.10
C THR A 153 -7.50 -11.75 7.34
N LEU A 154 -7.65 -12.93 7.95
CA LEU A 154 -8.44 -14.02 7.38
C LEU A 154 -9.75 -14.18 8.16
N PRO A 155 -10.90 -14.36 7.48
CA PRO A 155 -12.16 -14.59 8.17
C PRO A 155 -12.11 -15.86 9.03
N GLY A 156 -12.34 -15.71 10.34
CA GLY A 156 -12.45 -16.84 11.28
C GLY A 156 -11.15 -17.59 11.57
N THR A 157 -9.99 -17.07 11.15
CA THR A 157 -8.69 -17.69 11.42
C THR A 157 -7.56 -16.66 11.48
N ILE A 158 -6.41 -17.07 12.00
CA ILE A 158 -5.21 -16.24 12.07
C ILE A 158 -4.41 -16.37 10.78
N ASN A 159 -3.96 -15.26 10.20
CA ASN A 159 -2.97 -15.27 9.13
C ASN A 159 -1.58 -15.56 9.72
N ASP A 160 -1.16 -16.82 9.63
CA ASP A 160 0.11 -17.31 10.18
C ASP A 160 1.36 -16.84 9.42
N ARG A 161 1.20 -16.17 8.27
CA ARG A 161 2.31 -15.57 7.49
C ARG A 161 2.83 -14.27 8.09
N ILE A 162 2.06 -13.66 9.00
CA ILE A 162 2.37 -12.37 9.60
C ILE A 162 2.39 -12.52 11.12
N THR A 163 3.42 -11.97 11.75
CA THR A 163 3.44 -11.74 13.20
C THR A 163 3.57 -10.26 13.47
N MET A 164 2.69 -9.72 14.31
CA MET A 164 2.83 -8.36 14.81
C MET A 164 3.77 -8.34 16.02
N ILE A 165 4.74 -7.43 15.99
CA ILE A 165 5.61 -7.17 17.13
C ILE A 165 4.95 -6.07 17.97
N GLU A 166 4.60 -6.41 19.21
CA GLU A 166 4.05 -5.48 20.18
C GLU A 166 5.19 -4.80 20.95
N GLY A 167 5.13 -3.46 21.02
CA GLY A 167 5.96 -2.62 21.87
C GLY A 167 5.04 -1.90 22.85
N SER A 168 4.58 -0.72 22.47
CA SER A 168 3.47 -0.09 23.19
C SER A 168 2.15 -0.81 22.91
N PRO A 169 1.20 -0.84 23.86
CA PRO A 169 -0.08 -1.49 23.65
C PRO A 169 -0.80 -0.98 22.39
N PHE A 170 -1.34 -1.89 21.58
CA PHE A 170 -2.02 -1.52 20.34
C PHE A 170 -3.19 -0.55 20.61
N PRO A 171 -3.27 0.59 19.91
CA PRO A 171 -4.45 1.46 19.88
C PRO A 171 -5.71 0.69 19.47
N TYR A 172 -6.88 1.16 19.86
CA TYR A 172 -8.15 0.45 19.69
C TYR A 172 -8.38 -0.12 18.27
N ASP A 173 -8.19 0.69 17.22
CA ASP A 173 -8.41 0.26 15.84
C ASP A 173 -7.37 -0.78 15.38
N LEU A 174 -6.11 -0.60 15.75
CA LEU A 174 -5.04 -1.54 15.42
C LEU A 174 -5.21 -2.86 16.19
N ARG A 175 -5.66 -2.80 17.44
CA ARG A 175 -5.90 -3.96 18.30
C ARG A 175 -6.94 -4.91 17.70
N LYS A 176 -8.01 -4.38 17.10
CA LYS A 176 -9.02 -5.19 16.40
C LYS A 176 -8.40 -5.98 15.25
N VAL A 177 -7.58 -5.32 14.47
CA VAL A 177 -6.91 -5.91 13.30
C VAL A 177 -5.82 -6.89 13.73
N ALA A 178 -5.11 -6.59 14.81
CA ALA A 178 -4.06 -7.45 15.38
C ALA A 178 -4.55 -8.83 15.80
N GLN A 179 -5.83 -8.98 16.16
CA GLN A 179 -6.44 -10.29 16.47
C GLN A 179 -6.43 -11.27 15.29
N GLY A 180 -6.29 -10.77 14.06
CA GLY A 180 -6.15 -11.60 12.86
C GLY A 180 -4.73 -12.14 12.63
N PHE A 181 -3.76 -11.82 13.49
CA PHE A 181 -2.34 -12.17 13.35
C PHE A 181 -1.78 -12.79 14.64
N GLN A 182 -0.67 -13.51 14.51
CA GLN A 182 0.14 -13.86 15.67
C GLN A 182 0.77 -12.58 16.25
N GLN A 183 0.96 -12.54 17.57
CA GLN A 183 1.52 -11.38 18.27
C GLN A 183 2.69 -11.83 19.15
N VAL A 184 3.76 -11.05 19.19
CA VAL A 184 4.93 -11.29 20.04
C VAL A 184 5.44 -9.97 20.61
N SER A 185 5.83 -9.97 21.88
CA SER A 185 6.52 -8.85 22.51
C SER A 185 8.01 -9.14 22.61
N LEU A 186 8.85 -8.20 22.17
CA LEU A 186 10.31 -8.28 22.28
C LEU A 186 10.79 -7.28 23.33
N GLU A 187 10.38 -7.51 24.58
CA GLU A 187 10.51 -6.56 25.70
C GLU A 187 11.96 -6.25 26.09
N THR A 188 12.90 -7.12 25.74
CA THR A 188 14.34 -6.93 25.93
C THR A 188 15.00 -6.07 24.85
N ILE A 189 14.24 -5.62 23.86
CA ILE A 189 14.73 -4.86 22.70
C ILE A 189 13.97 -3.54 22.55
N PHE A 190 12.63 -3.59 22.63
CA PHE A 190 11.77 -2.44 22.45
C PHE A 190 11.11 -2.01 23.75
N ARG A 191 10.88 -0.70 23.89
CA ARG A 191 10.12 -0.17 25.02
C ARG A 191 8.67 -0.60 24.93
N ALA A 192 8.10 -0.95 26.09
CA ALA A 192 6.66 -1.17 26.25
C ALA A 192 5.83 0.14 26.26
N THR A 193 6.48 1.30 26.18
CA THR A 193 5.84 2.62 26.25
C THR A 193 6.49 3.62 25.32
N LYS A 194 5.70 4.60 24.85
CA LYS A 194 6.19 5.75 24.09
C LYS A 194 7.20 6.57 24.92
N ILE A 195 8.15 7.18 24.23
CA ILE A 195 9.12 8.10 24.85
C ILE A 195 8.36 9.32 25.42
N GLN A 196 8.58 9.61 26.69
CA GLN A 196 7.98 10.76 27.38
C GLN A 196 9.00 11.89 27.50
N VAL A 197 8.63 13.11 27.10
CA VAL A 197 9.48 14.30 27.21
C VAL A 197 8.93 15.17 28.35
N ALA A 198 9.76 15.44 29.38
CA ALA A 198 9.36 16.30 30.49
C ALA A 198 9.26 17.77 30.03
N ASN A 199 8.07 18.37 30.15
CA ASN A 199 7.75 19.69 29.59
C ASN A 199 8.57 20.85 30.18
N GLY A 200 9.24 21.57 29.29
CA GLY A 200 9.72 22.93 29.45
C GLY A 200 9.83 23.58 28.08
N SER A 201 8.68 23.90 27.48
CA SER A 201 8.42 24.34 26.09
C SER A 201 7.80 23.25 25.22
N GLN A 202 6.56 23.49 24.79
CA GLN A 202 5.81 22.59 23.93
C GLN A 202 6.57 22.31 22.62
N VAL A 203 6.86 21.04 22.37
CA VAL A 203 7.05 20.53 21.02
C VAL A 203 5.90 19.56 20.78
N VAL A 204 4.98 19.95 19.90
CA VAL A 204 3.78 19.18 19.55
C VAL A 204 4.19 17.95 18.75
N ALA A 205 4.31 16.81 19.43
CA ALA A 205 4.18 15.50 18.80
C ALA A 205 2.74 15.02 19.04
N GLY A 206 1.87 15.22 18.05
CA GLY A 206 0.57 14.55 17.97
C GLY A 206 -0.56 15.06 18.88
N VAL A 207 -1.03 16.29 18.68
CA VAL A 207 -2.47 16.64 18.84
C VAL A 207 -2.88 17.53 17.67
N LYS A 208 -4.04 17.22 17.09
CA LYS A 208 -4.71 17.95 16.00
C LYS A 208 -4.77 19.45 16.33
N ARG A 209 -4.22 20.32 15.46
CA ARG A 209 -4.63 21.73 15.46
C ARG A 209 -6.11 21.82 15.07
N PRO A 210 -6.93 22.69 15.68
CA PRO A 210 -8.20 23.10 15.10
C PRO A 210 -7.93 23.67 13.71
N ALA A 211 -8.85 23.42 12.77
CA ALA A 211 -8.76 23.95 11.43
C ALA A 211 -8.53 25.47 11.49
N ALA A 212 -7.53 25.96 10.74
CA ALA A 212 -7.43 27.38 10.49
C ALA A 212 -8.69 27.83 9.74
N GLU A 213 -9.25 28.94 10.18
CA GLU A 213 -10.49 29.52 9.69
C GLU A 213 -10.49 29.71 8.17
N SER A 214 -11.70 29.52 7.66
CA SER A 214 -12.15 29.66 6.30
C SER A 214 -11.63 30.94 5.65
N LEU A 215 -10.79 30.82 4.63
CA LEU A 215 -10.71 31.86 3.61
C LEU A 215 -12.01 31.81 2.81
N MET A 216 -12.75 32.90 2.90
CA MET A 216 -14.06 33.15 2.29
C MET A 216 -14.06 33.00 0.76
N PRO A 217 -15.26 32.80 0.17
CA PRO A 217 -15.46 32.36 -1.19
C PRO A 217 -15.34 33.53 -2.18
N SER A 218 -14.88 33.25 -3.39
CA SER A 218 -14.92 34.21 -4.50
C SER A 218 -15.27 33.51 -5.80
N ARG A 219 -16.57 33.26 -5.99
CA ARG A 219 -17.40 33.90 -7.02
C ARG A 219 -18.73 33.17 -7.08
N GLU A 220 -19.68 33.75 -6.38
CA GLU A 220 -21.11 33.57 -6.58
C GLU A 220 -21.41 33.89 -8.04
N ARG A 221 -21.77 32.87 -8.83
CA ARG A 221 -22.41 33.07 -10.13
C ARG A 221 -23.90 32.93 -9.91
N GLN A 222 -24.58 34.06 -9.89
CA GLN A 222 -26.03 34.17 -9.83
C GLN A 222 -26.70 33.17 -10.79
N ALA A 223 -27.64 32.40 -10.24
CA ALA A 223 -28.54 31.57 -11.01
C ALA A 223 -29.47 32.45 -11.86
N PRO A 224 -29.72 32.11 -13.14
CA PRO A 224 -30.93 32.57 -13.80
C PRO A 224 -32.10 31.80 -13.19
N VAL A 225 -33.04 32.55 -12.65
CA VAL A 225 -34.37 32.07 -12.30
C VAL A 225 -35.13 31.90 -13.62
N THR A 226 -35.46 30.65 -13.97
CA THR A 226 -36.53 30.39 -14.95
C THR A 226 -37.34 29.21 -14.45
N SER A 227 -38.43 29.54 -13.77
CA SER A 227 -39.61 28.71 -13.60
C SER A 227 -40.24 28.43 -14.96
N LEU A 228 -40.56 27.16 -15.26
CA LEU A 228 -41.67 26.72 -16.12
C LEU A 228 -41.93 25.20 -15.92
N THR A 229 -42.97 24.92 -15.14
CA THR A 229 -44.05 23.93 -15.35
C THR A 229 -43.76 22.55 -15.98
N SER A 230 -43.90 21.53 -15.12
CA SER A 230 -44.66 20.27 -15.28
C SER A 230 -44.83 19.61 -16.65
N SER A 231 -44.43 18.33 -16.75
CA SER A 231 -45.33 17.25 -17.18
C SER A 231 -44.82 15.88 -16.74
N ASP A 232 -45.74 15.12 -16.15
CA ASP A 232 -45.64 13.72 -15.79
C ASP A 232 -45.23 12.84 -16.98
N GLY A 233 -44.34 11.89 -16.71
CA GLY A 233 -43.92 10.88 -17.67
C GLY A 233 -43.25 9.71 -16.98
N LYS A 234 -44.05 8.84 -16.35
CA LYS A 234 -43.62 7.49 -15.95
C LYS A 234 -43.06 6.77 -17.19
N SER A 235 -41.74 6.70 -17.30
CA SER A 235 -41.10 5.75 -18.21
C SER A 235 -40.23 4.80 -17.42
N ARG A 236 -40.73 3.58 -17.28
CA ARG A 236 -40.01 2.41 -16.77
C ARG A 236 -38.82 2.17 -17.71
N GLN A 237 -37.64 2.64 -17.35
CA GLN A 237 -36.42 2.20 -18.01
C GLN A 237 -36.12 0.78 -17.53
N ALA A 238 -36.35 -0.18 -18.42
CA ALA A 238 -35.81 -1.52 -18.29
C ALA A 238 -34.28 -1.40 -18.16
N ALA A 239 -33.76 -1.72 -16.98
CA ALA A 239 -32.34 -1.84 -16.75
C ALA A 239 -31.84 -3.02 -17.59
N LEU A 240 -31.09 -2.73 -18.67
CA LEU A 240 -30.24 -3.72 -19.32
C LEU A 240 -29.17 -4.09 -18.29
N SER A 241 -29.37 -5.20 -17.60
CA SER A 241 -28.39 -5.81 -16.72
C SER A 241 -27.25 -6.37 -17.57
N LEU A 242 -26.34 -5.50 -17.99
CA LEU A 242 -25.06 -5.87 -18.58
C LEU A 242 -24.15 -6.36 -17.46
N THR A 243 -24.30 -7.62 -17.05
CA THR A 243 -23.33 -8.26 -16.16
C THR A 243 -21.97 -8.25 -16.86
N PRO A 244 -20.94 -7.59 -16.31
CA PRO A 244 -19.61 -7.60 -16.91
C PRO A 244 -19.08 -9.03 -16.99
N SER A 245 -18.45 -9.38 -18.10
CA SER A 245 -17.82 -10.71 -18.25
C SER A 245 -16.81 -10.93 -17.10
N PRO A 246 -16.80 -12.10 -16.44
CA PRO A 246 -15.83 -12.43 -15.39
C PRO A 246 -14.44 -12.74 -15.95
N VAL A 247 -14.25 -12.60 -17.26
CA VAL A 247 -13.02 -12.96 -17.93
C VAL A 247 -12.03 -11.81 -17.96
N ILE A 248 -10.80 -12.10 -17.59
CA ILE A 248 -9.66 -11.19 -17.64
C ILE A 248 -8.50 -11.85 -18.39
N TYR A 249 -7.53 -11.03 -18.82
CA TYR A 249 -6.33 -11.52 -19.49
C TYR A 249 -5.12 -11.32 -18.59
N GLN A 250 -4.26 -12.33 -18.52
CA GLN A 250 -3.04 -12.31 -17.72
C GLN A 250 -1.86 -12.83 -18.53
N ASN A 251 -0.64 -12.44 -18.18
CA ASN A 251 0.55 -13.11 -18.71
C ASN A 251 0.91 -14.36 -17.90
N GLN A 252 2.02 -15.04 -18.26
CA GLN A 252 2.53 -16.22 -17.56
C GLN A 252 2.76 -16.00 -16.05
N TYR A 253 3.09 -14.77 -15.64
CA TYR A 253 3.33 -14.38 -14.25
C TYR A 253 2.06 -13.95 -13.49
N GLY A 254 0.90 -13.93 -14.16
CA GLY A 254 -0.38 -13.52 -13.57
C GLY A 254 -0.63 -12.01 -13.58
N GLN A 255 0.25 -11.21 -14.20
CA GLN A 255 0.02 -9.76 -14.34
C GLN A 255 -1.15 -9.51 -15.29
N ARG A 256 -2.03 -8.58 -14.91
CA ARG A 256 -3.23 -8.19 -15.66
C ARG A 256 -2.84 -7.49 -16.95
N LEU A 257 -3.38 -7.98 -18.07
CA LEU A 257 -3.22 -7.40 -19.40
C LEU A 257 -4.46 -6.58 -19.76
N ASP A 258 -4.23 -5.40 -20.30
CA ASP A 258 -5.28 -4.58 -20.91
C ASP A 258 -5.45 -4.99 -22.37
N ILE A 259 -6.69 -5.32 -22.75
CA ILE A 259 -7.04 -5.60 -24.15
C ILE A 259 -6.73 -4.34 -24.99
N PRO A 260 -5.99 -4.45 -26.10
CA PRO A 260 -5.77 -3.33 -27.01
C PRO A 260 -7.10 -2.71 -27.46
N LEU A 261 -7.18 -1.39 -27.43
CA LEU A 261 -8.35 -0.62 -27.85
C LEU A 261 -7.97 0.25 -29.05
N HIS A 262 -8.91 0.46 -29.96
CA HIS A 262 -8.78 1.36 -31.10
C HIS A 262 -9.62 2.63 -30.82
N PRO A 263 -9.06 3.65 -30.14
CA PRO A 263 -9.81 4.85 -29.84
C PRO A 263 -10.11 5.67 -31.10
N ASP A 264 -11.32 6.21 -31.17
CA ASP A 264 -11.68 7.27 -32.11
C ASP A 264 -10.91 8.55 -31.71
N LYS A 265 -10.10 9.07 -32.63
CA LYS A 265 -9.19 10.19 -32.35
C LYS A 265 -9.95 11.50 -32.09
N ASP A 266 -11.02 11.75 -32.84
CA ASP A 266 -11.80 12.99 -32.75
C ASP A 266 -12.61 13.00 -31.46
N TYR A 267 -13.22 11.86 -31.11
CA TYR A 267 -13.92 11.70 -29.85
C TYR A 267 -12.96 11.74 -28.65
N LEU A 268 -11.78 11.11 -28.74
CA LEU A 268 -10.77 11.19 -27.68
C LEU A 268 -10.36 12.64 -27.42
N LYS A 269 -10.13 13.41 -28.48
CA LYS A 269 -9.84 14.85 -28.39
C LYS A 269 -10.98 15.61 -27.72
N PHE A 270 -12.22 15.38 -28.15
CA PHE A 270 -13.42 15.94 -27.52
C PHE A 270 -13.49 15.65 -26.01
N LEU A 271 -13.20 14.42 -25.58
CA LEU A 271 -13.23 14.04 -24.16
C LEU A 271 -12.21 14.81 -23.30
N TYR A 272 -11.04 15.16 -23.87
CA TYR A 272 -10.03 15.97 -23.18
C TYR A 272 -10.39 17.46 -23.18
N GLU A 273 -10.76 18.02 -24.34
CA GLU A 273 -11.01 19.46 -24.50
C GLU A 273 -12.27 19.93 -23.75
N LYS A 274 -13.31 19.11 -23.74
CA LYS A 274 -14.56 19.42 -23.03
C LYS A 274 -14.54 18.99 -21.57
N ASN A 275 -13.42 18.44 -21.09
CA ASN A 275 -13.28 17.83 -19.77
C ASN A 275 -14.52 16.98 -19.42
N SER A 276 -14.82 16.02 -20.29
CA SER A 276 -16.10 15.29 -20.26
C SER A 276 -16.37 14.76 -18.85
N ARG A 277 -17.50 15.18 -18.24
CA ARG A 277 -17.91 14.70 -16.91
C ARG A 277 -18.58 13.33 -16.95
N LEU A 278 -18.25 12.47 -17.92
CA LEU A 278 -18.79 11.11 -18.01
C LEU A 278 -18.35 10.26 -16.80
N CYS A 279 -19.27 9.49 -16.22
CA CYS A 279 -18.96 8.65 -15.07
C CYS A 279 -18.32 7.31 -15.47
N ASN A 280 -17.08 7.07 -15.02
CA ASN A 280 -16.40 5.78 -15.26
C ASN A 280 -17.19 4.59 -14.68
N ASN A 281 -17.73 4.71 -13.47
CA ASN A 281 -18.46 3.61 -12.82
C ASN A 281 -19.70 3.22 -13.62
N PHE A 282 -20.49 4.21 -14.04
CA PHE A 282 -21.69 3.98 -14.83
C PHE A 282 -21.38 3.38 -16.21
N TYR A 283 -20.56 4.06 -17.01
CA TYR A 283 -20.35 3.65 -18.41
C TYR A 283 -19.40 2.46 -18.58
N LEU A 284 -18.39 2.31 -17.71
CA LEU A 284 -17.35 1.29 -17.89
C LEU A 284 -17.49 0.09 -16.97
N ARG A 285 -18.09 0.26 -15.77
CA ARG A 285 -18.36 -0.85 -14.82
C ARG A 285 -19.80 -1.33 -14.87
N GLY A 286 -20.70 -0.60 -15.54
CA GLY A 286 -22.12 -0.92 -15.66
C GLY A 286 -22.97 -0.55 -14.44
N HIS A 287 -22.35 -0.01 -13.38
CA HIS A 287 -23.05 0.39 -12.17
C HIS A 287 -22.34 1.56 -11.47
N CYS A 288 -23.11 2.59 -11.09
CA CYS A 288 -22.62 3.69 -10.28
C CYS A 288 -23.23 3.65 -8.87
N PRO A 289 -22.42 3.55 -7.80
CA PRO A 289 -22.94 3.44 -6.43
C PRO A 289 -23.64 4.72 -5.95
N TYR A 290 -23.37 5.86 -6.59
CA TYR A 290 -23.99 7.15 -6.26
C TYR A 290 -25.37 7.35 -6.89
N GLY A 291 -25.78 6.49 -7.84
CA GLY A 291 -27.09 6.56 -8.48
C GLY A 291 -27.42 7.95 -9.02
N ALA A 292 -28.58 8.48 -8.63
CA ALA A 292 -29.07 9.81 -9.01
C ALA A 292 -28.28 10.97 -8.39
N ASN A 293 -27.51 10.72 -7.32
CA ASN A 293 -26.70 11.73 -6.63
C ASN A 293 -25.28 11.85 -7.23
N CYS A 294 -24.98 11.14 -8.32
CA CYS A 294 -23.67 11.23 -8.95
C CYS A 294 -23.53 12.58 -9.68
N GLU A 295 -22.48 13.32 -9.37
CA GLU A 295 -22.16 14.58 -10.06
C GLU A 295 -21.55 14.38 -11.46
N TRP A 296 -21.31 13.12 -11.84
CA TRP A 296 -20.82 12.74 -13.16
C TRP A 296 -22.00 12.32 -14.03
N ASP A 297 -21.95 12.71 -15.29
CA ASP A 297 -23.01 12.47 -16.26
C ASP A 297 -23.27 10.98 -16.47
N HIS A 298 -24.55 10.61 -16.44
CA HIS A 298 -25.11 9.30 -16.78
C HIS A 298 -26.13 9.37 -17.93
N SER A 299 -26.38 10.56 -18.48
CA SER A 299 -27.52 10.80 -19.38
C SER A 299 -27.24 10.44 -20.85
N GLN A 300 -25.97 10.39 -21.24
CA GLN A 300 -25.58 10.13 -22.62
C GLN A 300 -25.74 8.66 -23.00
N LYS A 301 -26.14 8.41 -24.24
CA LYS A 301 -26.07 7.09 -24.87
C LYS A 301 -24.82 7.04 -25.73
N LEU A 302 -23.81 6.32 -25.25
CA LEU A 302 -22.54 6.17 -25.93
C LEU A 302 -22.59 4.97 -26.90
N SER A 303 -22.05 5.14 -28.11
CA SER A 303 -21.80 4.02 -29.02
C SER A 303 -20.67 3.13 -28.49
N GLN A 304 -20.52 1.90 -29.03
CA GLN A 304 -19.42 1.02 -28.62
C GLN A 304 -18.04 1.66 -28.88
N ALA A 305 -17.86 2.32 -30.03
CA ALA A 305 -16.63 3.05 -30.34
C ALA A 305 -16.35 4.18 -29.34
N GLN A 306 -17.39 4.89 -28.89
CA GLN A 306 -17.26 5.93 -27.85
C GLN A 306 -16.93 5.33 -26.48
N LEU A 307 -17.55 4.20 -26.12
CA LEU A 307 -17.24 3.46 -24.88
C LEU A 307 -15.79 2.95 -24.88
N ASP A 308 -15.31 2.41 -26.00
CA ASP A 308 -13.94 1.93 -26.12
C ASP A 308 -12.93 3.07 -26.06
N THR A 309 -13.25 4.21 -26.69
CA THR A 309 -12.45 5.44 -26.58
C THR A 309 -12.44 5.99 -25.15
N PHE A 310 -13.58 5.97 -24.47
CA PHE A 310 -13.68 6.39 -23.08
C PHE A 310 -12.91 5.43 -22.15
N ARG A 311 -12.97 4.12 -22.41
CA ARG A 311 -12.17 3.10 -21.71
C ARG A 311 -10.68 3.31 -21.93
N TYR A 312 -10.26 3.64 -23.16
CA TYR A 312 -8.88 4.00 -23.46
C TYR A 312 -8.42 5.21 -22.64
N LYS A 313 -9.25 6.27 -22.57
CA LYS A 313 -8.97 7.45 -21.73
C LYS A 313 -8.86 7.08 -20.24
N ALA A 314 -9.79 6.29 -19.71
CA ALA A 314 -9.76 5.83 -18.32
C ALA A 314 -8.48 5.03 -18.01
N ARG A 315 -8.08 4.15 -18.94
CA ARG A 315 -6.84 3.36 -18.85
C ARG A 315 -5.55 4.17 -18.96
N THR A 316 -5.63 5.47 -19.26
CA THR A 316 -4.45 6.33 -19.09
C THR A 316 -4.11 6.57 -17.62
N SER A 317 -5.00 6.28 -16.67
CA SER A 317 -4.73 6.30 -15.22
C SER A 317 -4.45 4.89 -14.72
N ASN A 318 -3.44 4.74 -13.84
CA ASN A 318 -3.00 3.42 -13.39
C ASN A 318 -3.99 2.81 -12.40
N CYS A 319 -4.17 1.50 -12.52
CA CYS A 319 -4.57 0.64 -11.41
C CYS A 319 -3.36 0.45 -10.49
N ARG A 320 -3.56 0.55 -9.17
CA ARG A 320 -2.49 0.38 -8.19
C ARG A 320 -2.11 -1.08 -7.93
N ASN A 321 -2.72 -2.02 -8.65
CA ASN A 321 -2.45 -3.45 -8.53
C ASN A 321 -2.20 -4.05 -9.93
N PRO A 322 -0.95 -4.39 -10.30
CA PRO A 322 -0.64 -5.00 -11.59
C PRO A 322 -1.20 -6.42 -11.73
N PHE A 323 -1.67 -7.05 -10.64
CA PHE A 323 -2.31 -8.37 -10.62
C PHE A 323 -3.82 -8.27 -10.37
N CYS A 324 -4.44 -7.12 -10.70
CA CYS A 324 -5.86 -6.88 -10.45
C CYS A 324 -6.75 -7.95 -11.07
N THR A 325 -7.54 -8.63 -10.21
CA THR A 325 -8.52 -9.64 -10.60
C THR A 325 -9.94 -9.11 -10.66
N ASP A 326 -10.17 -7.80 -10.49
CA ASP A 326 -11.49 -7.21 -10.70
C ASP A 326 -11.78 -7.16 -12.22
N PRO A 327 -12.77 -7.92 -12.73
CA PRO A 327 -13.10 -7.90 -14.15
C PRO A 327 -13.68 -6.55 -14.59
N THR A 328 -14.22 -5.77 -13.65
CA THR A 328 -14.84 -4.45 -13.89
C THR A 328 -13.86 -3.29 -13.76
N CYS A 329 -12.58 -3.53 -13.42
CA CYS A 329 -11.61 -2.44 -13.27
C CYS A 329 -11.46 -1.67 -14.59
N CYS A 330 -11.74 -0.37 -14.55
CA CYS A 330 -11.67 0.52 -15.71
C CYS A 330 -10.34 1.27 -15.85
N LEU A 331 -9.43 1.11 -14.87
CA LEU A 331 -8.10 1.71 -14.87
C LEU A 331 -7.12 0.87 -15.70
N GLY A 332 -5.99 1.47 -16.06
CA GLY A 332 -4.96 0.84 -16.87
C GLY A 332 -4.06 -0.05 -16.02
N HIS A 333 -3.83 -1.27 -16.48
CA HIS A 333 -2.88 -2.24 -15.94
C HIS A 333 -1.56 -2.26 -16.71
N MET A 334 -1.53 -1.65 -17.89
CA MET A 334 -0.34 -1.49 -18.73
C MET A 334 -0.08 0.00 -18.98
N CYS A 335 1.17 0.45 -18.84
CA CYS A 335 1.53 1.81 -19.24
C CYS A 335 1.31 1.96 -20.75
N PRO A 336 0.53 2.97 -21.22
CA PRO A 336 0.32 3.19 -22.65
C PRO A 336 1.60 3.49 -23.45
N ARG A 337 2.70 3.84 -22.76
CA ARG A 337 4.01 4.09 -23.35
C ARG A 337 4.93 2.85 -23.30
N GLY A 338 4.48 1.76 -22.67
CA GLY A 338 5.22 0.50 -22.58
C GLY A 338 6.66 0.66 -22.06
N ASN A 339 7.58 -0.09 -22.66
CA ASN A 339 9.02 -0.02 -22.38
C ASN A 339 9.70 1.27 -22.87
N THR A 340 9.04 2.06 -23.72
CA THR A 340 9.52 3.35 -24.21
C THR A 340 9.16 4.53 -23.27
N CYS A 341 8.54 4.27 -22.11
CA CYS A 341 8.19 5.33 -21.18
C CYS A 341 9.44 5.96 -20.55
N ASN A 342 9.66 7.24 -20.81
CA ASN A 342 10.77 8.03 -20.28
C ASN A 342 10.33 9.10 -19.26
N ILE A 343 9.10 9.00 -18.75
CA ILE A 343 8.58 9.94 -17.75
C ILE A 343 9.20 9.57 -16.39
N ALA A 344 10.07 10.43 -15.86
CA ALA A 344 10.81 10.19 -14.62
C ALA A 344 9.93 9.85 -13.41
N GLN A 345 8.71 10.40 -13.34
CA GLN A 345 7.70 10.08 -12.34
C GLN A 345 6.41 9.62 -13.01
N CYS A 346 6.51 8.59 -13.86
CA CYS A 346 5.33 8.00 -14.47
C CYS A 346 4.36 7.55 -13.39
N LYS A 347 3.07 7.85 -13.57
CA LYS A 347 2.03 7.40 -12.63
C LYS A 347 1.83 5.89 -12.63
N PHE A 348 2.28 5.17 -13.66
CA PHE A 348 2.20 3.70 -13.70
C PHE A 348 3.33 3.09 -12.86
N LEU A 349 3.05 1.95 -12.22
CA LEU A 349 4.06 1.24 -11.44
C LEU A 349 5.17 0.70 -12.36
N PRO A 350 6.40 0.49 -11.85
CA PRO A 350 7.50 -0.08 -12.64
C PRO A 350 7.12 -1.40 -13.33
N GLU A 351 6.36 -2.27 -12.66
CA GLU A 351 5.92 -3.58 -13.16
C GLU A 351 4.86 -3.49 -14.27
N MET A 352 4.26 -2.31 -14.45
CA MET A 352 3.31 -2.01 -15.51
C MET A 352 4.00 -1.49 -16.78
N HIS A 353 5.33 -1.33 -16.72
CA HIS A 353 6.19 -1.06 -17.86
C HIS A 353 6.84 -2.37 -18.30
N ASN A 354 7.08 -2.53 -19.60
CA ASN A 354 7.73 -3.72 -20.15
C ASN A 354 7.04 -5.05 -19.79
N ILE A 355 5.69 -5.05 -19.78
CA ILE A 355 4.91 -6.26 -19.50
C ILE A 355 5.14 -7.30 -20.59
N ASP A 356 5.50 -8.50 -20.17
CA ASP A 356 5.62 -9.66 -21.04
C ASP A 356 4.23 -10.09 -21.54
N VAL A 357 4.07 -10.15 -22.86
CA VAL A 357 2.85 -10.56 -23.56
C VAL A 357 3.09 -11.77 -24.47
N SER A 358 4.22 -12.48 -24.32
CA SER A 358 4.56 -13.67 -25.11
C SER A 358 3.58 -14.83 -24.88
N HIS A 359 3.14 -14.99 -23.63
CA HIS A 359 2.16 -16.00 -23.23
C HIS A 359 0.96 -15.32 -22.58
N VAL A 360 -0.19 -15.36 -23.25
CA VAL A 360 -1.44 -14.73 -22.77
C VAL A 360 -2.40 -15.81 -22.29
N PHE A 361 -2.96 -15.60 -21.11
CA PHE A 361 -3.92 -16.49 -20.48
C PHE A 361 -5.25 -15.78 -20.33
N GLN A 362 -6.32 -16.45 -20.70
CA GLN A 362 -7.67 -16.13 -20.30
C GLN A 362 -7.89 -16.67 -18.88
N TYR A 363 -8.24 -15.80 -17.94
CA TYR A 363 -8.54 -16.17 -16.55
C TYR A 363 -9.99 -15.82 -16.24
N ASN A 364 -10.78 -16.80 -15.84
CA ASN A 364 -12.14 -16.58 -15.35
C ASN A 364 -12.09 -16.32 -13.84
N THR A 365 -12.49 -15.14 -13.40
CA THR A 365 -12.37 -14.72 -11.99
C THR A 365 -13.35 -15.43 -11.06
N GLU A 366 -14.42 -16.00 -11.59
CA GLU A 366 -15.43 -16.74 -10.83
C GLU A 366 -15.03 -18.21 -10.66
N THR A 367 -14.68 -18.89 -11.76
CA THR A 367 -14.31 -20.31 -11.73
C THR A 367 -12.85 -20.55 -11.34
N LYS A 368 -12.01 -19.49 -11.40
CA LYS A 368 -10.54 -19.54 -11.26
C LYS A 368 -9.85 -20.37 -12.34
N GLU A 369 -10.54 -20.70 -13.42
CA GLU A 369 -9.96 -21.40 -14.56
C GLU A 369 -9.00 -20.47 -15.31
N ARG A 370 -7.81 -20.99 -15.64
CA ARG A 370 -6.78 -20.27 -16.38
C ARG A 370 -6.38 -21.08 -17.62
N LYS A 371 -6.65 -20.51 -18.79
CA LYS A 371 -6.40 -21.16 -20.08
C LYS A 371 -5.45 -20.32 -20.92
N GLU A 372 -4.36 -20.92 -21.38
CA GLU A 372 -3.45 -20.26 -22.31
C GLU A 372 -4.10 -20.10 -23.69
N LEU A 373 -3.97 -18.90 -24.25
CA LEU A 373 -4.36 -18.61 -25.62
C LEU A 373 -3.16 -18.95 -26.50
N LYS A 374 -3.32 -19.98 -27.34
CA LYS A 374 -2.31 -20.29 -28.34
C LYS A 374 -2.26 -19.14 -29.36
N PRO A 375 -1.06 -18.66 -29.75
CA PRO A 375 -0.95 -17.71 -30.84
C PRO A 375 -1.59 -18.32 -32.09
N SER A 376 -2.57 -17.61 -32.64
CA SER A 376 -3.26 -17.95 -33.89
C SER A 376 -2.40 -17.67 -35.11
#